data_AF-A0A8H7QK40-F1
#
_entry.id   AF-A0A8H7QK40-F1
#
_cell.length_a   1.000
_cell.length_b   1.000
_cell.length_c   1.000
_cell.angle_alpha   90.00
_cell.angle_beta   90.00
_cell.angle_gamma   90.00
#
_symmetry.space_group_name_H-M   'P 1'
#
loop_
_entity.id
_entity.type
_entity.pdbx_description
1 polymer ?
#
loop_
_entity_poly.entity_id
_entity_poly.type
_entity_poly.pdbx_seq_one_letter_code
_entity_poly.pdbx_strand_id
1 'polypeptide(L)'
;MKDIAFKWIQPYIASVGTNSENPITRSYILFCDALREMFGDVTLVSDAENKVMRMKQGVKTAAEYRTEFKRYAVLTEFNEAAFFWAYRNNINTQLQDQLIVRSTPSNLQDYQDLVISLDLLMRERKCNKDSRNKKPYNNTLIHFLQQRPSAYQQVKQHQDSDNDDDSPMETDNSLIL
;
A
#
# COMPACT_ATOMS: atom_id res chain seq x y z
N MET A 1 30.50 12.04 22.40
CA MET A 1 30.00 12.64 21.13
C MET A 1 29.34 14.01 21.29
N LYS A 2 28.67 14.34 22.41
CA LYS A 2 27.94 15.63 22.56
C LYS A 2 28.82 16.89 22.41
N ASP A 3 30.09 16.83 22.79
CA ASP A 3 30.98 18.01 22.74
C ASP A 3 31.45 18.43 21.34
N ILE A 4 31.49 17.52 20.37
CA ILE A 4 32.13 17.80 19.06
C ILE A 4 31.22 18.70 18.22
N ALA A 5 29.92 18.37 18.16
CA ALA A 5 28.93 19.17 17.45
C ALA A 5 28.75 20.55 18.08
N PHE A 6 28.76 20.63 19.42
CA PHE A 6 28.67 21.90 20.13
C PHE A 6 29.89 22.80 19.86
N LYS A 7 31.11 22.25 19.93
CA LYS A 7 32.34 22.99 19.59
C LYS A 7 32.36 23.49 18.15
N TRP A 8 31.85 22.70 17.22
CA TRP A 8 31.74 23.09 15.81
C TRP A 8 30.82 24.30 15.61
N ILE A 9 29.63 24.31 16.24
CA ILE A 9 28.66 25.38 16.04
C ILE A 9 28.96 26.64 16.87
N GLN A 10 29.72 26.50 17.96
CA GLN A 10 30.07 27.58 18.89
C GLN A 10 30.60 28.88 18.23
N PRO A 11 31.56 28.87 17.29
CA PRO A 11 32.03 30.10 16.65
C PRO A 11 30.96 30.80 15.82
N TYR A 12 30.04 30.06 15.20
CA TYR A 12 28.93 30.62 14.43
C TYR A 12 27.91 31.30 15.33
N ILE A 13 27.58 30.68 16.48
CA ILE A 13 26.67 31.28 17.48
C ILE A 13 27.28 32.57 18.03
N ALA A 14 28.60 32.59 18.27
CA ALA A 14 29.29 33.77 18.80
C ALA A 14 29.39 34.92 17.79
N SER A 15 29.24 34.67 16.48
CA SER A 15 29.29 35.71 15.44
C SER A 15 27.92 36.28 15.05
N VAL A 16 26.82 35.78 15.63
CA VAL A 16 25.45 36.29 15.39
C VAL A 16 25.36 37.77 15.81
N GLY A 17 24.88 38.62 14.91
CA GLY A 17 24.76 40.07 15.17
C GLY A 17 26.05 40.87 15.00
N THR A 18 27.12 40.26 14.47
CA THR A 18 28.37 40.96 14.11
C THR A 18 28.53 41.06 12.58
N ASN A 19 29.47 41.89 12.11
CA ASN A 19 29.77 42.03 10.68
C ASN A 19 30.33 40.75 10.01
N SER A 20 30.62 39.70 10.80
CA SER A 20 31.15 38.41 10.36
C SER A 20 30.12 37.28 10.52
N GLU A 21 28.83 37.61 10.56
CA GLU A 21 27.75 36.63 10.66
C GLU A 21 27.74 35.71 9.43
N ASN A 22 27.64 34.40 9.68
CA ASN A 22 27.61 33.39 8.63
C ASN A 22 26.15 33.08 8.23
N PRO A 23 25.82 32.93 6.93
CA PRO A 23 24.46 32.60 6.48
C PRO A 23 23.82 31.36 7.15
N ILE A 24 24.64 30.43 7.63
CA ILE A 24 24.23 29.22 8.36
C ILE A 24 23.42 29.56 9.63
N THR A 25 23.68 30.67 10.31
CA THR A 25 22.96 31.04 11.56
C THR A 25 21.57 31.61 11.30
N ARG A 26 21.33 32.11 10.08
CA ARG A 26 20.08 32.78 9.70
C ARG A 26 19.12 31.88 8.93
N SER A 27 19.64 30.87 8.23
CA SER A 27 18.84 29.93 7.44
C SER A 27 18.86 28.55 8.03
N TYR A 28 17.67 28.05 8.41
CA TYR A 28 17.50 26.69 8.88
C TYR A 28 17.96 25.65 7.84
N ILE A 29 17.72 25.91 6.55
CA ILE A 29 18.14 25.01 5.46
C ILE A 29 19.66 24.93 5.39
N LEU A 30 20.35 26.08 5.37
CA LEU A 30 21.82 26.13 5.31
C LEU A 30 22.45 25.51 6.56
N PHE A 31 21.82 25.66 7.72
CA PHE A 31 22.22 24.97 8.94
C PHE A 31 22.10 23.46 8.82
N CYS A 32 20.97 22.94 8.35
CA CYS A 32 20.79 21.51 8.13
C CYS A 32 21.79 20.96 7.11
N ASP A 33 22.09 21.70 6.03
CA ASP A 33 23.05 21.29 5.02
C ASP A 33 24.48 21.25 5.57
N ALA A 34 24.91 22.29 6.27
CA ALA A 34 26.23 22.31 6.93
C ALA A 34 26.36 21.23 8.02
N LEU A 35 25.27 20.94 8.74
CA LEU A 35 25.24 19.87 9.73
C LEU A 35 25.31 18.49 9.08
N ARG A 36 24.64 18.29 7.93
CA ARG A 36 24.75 17.07 7.12
C ARG A 36 26.12 16.95 6.46
N GLU A 37 26.77 18.04 6.09
CA GLU A 37 28.12 18.00 5.54
C GLU A 37 29.16 17.60 6.60
N MET A 38 29.04 18.16 7.81
CA MET A 38 30.01 17.95 8.89
C MET A 38 29.78 16.67 9.70
N PHE A 39 28.53 16.22 9.81
CA PHE A 39 28.14 15.07 10.63
C PHE A 39 27.24 14.06 9.92
N GLY A 40 26.80 14.36 8.70
CA GLY A 40 26.04 13.40 7.91
C GLY A 40 26.93 12.26 7.47
N ASP A 41 26.33 11.08 7.42
CA ASP A 41 27.01 9.90 6.91
C ASP A 41 27.02 9.95 5.39
N VAL A 42 28.21 10.02 4.78
CA VAL A 42 28.37 10.01 3.32
C VAL A 42 27.81 8.70 2.73
N THR A 43 27.74 7.62 3.51
CA THR A 43 27.21 6.33 3.04
C THR A 43 25.71 6.16 3.29
N LEU A 44 25.04 7.06 4.02
CA LEU A 44 23.61 6.87 4.39
C LEU A 44 22.70 6.63 3.18
N VAL A 45 22.89 7.40 2.10
CA VAL A 45 22.10 7.26 0.87
C VAL A 45 22.45 5.96 0.17
N SER A 46 23.75 5.69 -0.06
CA SER A 46 24.21 4.45 -0.72
C SER A 46 23.81 3.18 0.05
N ASP A 47 23.87 3.22 1.38
CA ASP A 47 23.42 2.14 2.25
C ASP A 47 21.91 1.96 2.18
N ALA A 48 21.15 3.05 2.16
CA ALA A 48 19.71 3.01 1.97
C ALA A 48 19.34 2.44 0.59
N GLU A 49 20.03 2.85 -0.47
CA GLU A 49 19.85 2.34 -1.84
C GLU A 49 20.09 0.84 -1.91
N ASN A 50 21.25 0.40 -1.42
CA ASN A 50 21.59 -1.02 -1.33
C ASN A 50 20.56 -1.80 -0.52
N LYS A 51 20.05 -1.20 0.56
CA LYS A 51 19.06 -1.84 1.41
C LYS A 51 17.70 -1.95 0.75
N VAL A 52 17.19 -0.88 0.13
CA VAL A 52 15.92 -0.89 -0.62
C VAL A 52 15.94 -1.96 -1.72
N MET A 53 17.05 -2.05 -2.45
CA MET A 53 17.15 -2.96 -3.60
C MET A 53 17.30 -4.43 -3.22
N ARG A 54 17.91 -4.73 -2.07
CA ARG A 54 18.28 -6.10 -1.68
C ARG A 54 17.50 -6.64 -0.47
N MET A 55 16.65 -5.84 0.15
CA MET A 55 15.87 -6.26 1.31
C MET A 55 14.80 -7.26 0.89
N LYS A 56 14.96 -8.51 1.35
CA LYS A 56 13.97 -9.57 1.22
C LYS A 56 12.93 -9.52 2.33
N GLN A 57 11.68 -9.83 2.02
CA GLN A 57 10.61 -10.00 3.02
C GLN A 57 10.96 -11.08 4.06
N GLY A 58 11.48 -12.22 3.61
CA GLY A 58 11.88 -13.33 4.49
C GLY A 58 10.71 -13.88 5.31
N VAL A 59 10.89 -13.93 6.64
CA VAL A 59 9.88 -14.40 7.61
C VAL A 59 8.89 -13.32 8.06
N LYS A 60 9.15 -12.06 7.70
CA LYS A 60 8.34 -10.91 8.13
C LYS A 60 6.99 -10.89 7.43
N THR A 61 6.01 -10.26 8.08
CA THR A 61 4.74 -9.92 7.44
C THR A 61 4.96 -8.97 6.27
N ALA A 62 4.05 -9.02 5.29
CA ALA A 62 4.06 -8.07 4.19
C ALA A 62 3.91 -6.62 4.70
N ALA A 63 3.17 -6.40 5.79
CA ALA A 63 2.99 -5.09 6.39
C ALA A 63 4.27 -4.55 7.06
N GLU A 64 4.98 -5.39 7.83
CA GLU A 64 6.28 -5.07 8.40
C GLU A 64 7.30 -4.79 7.30
N TYR A 65 7.34 -5.64 6.28
CA TYR A 65 8.23 -5.49 5.14
C TYR A 65 7.99 -4.17 4.40
N ARG A 66 6.73 -3.82 4.11
CA ARG A 66 6.37 -2.55 3.48
C ARG A 66 6.83 -1.35 4.29
N THR A 67 6.64 -1.40 5.62
CA THR A 67 7.04 -0.31 6.52
C THR A 67 8.56 -0.11 6.48
N GLU A 68 9.32 -1.21 6.55
CA GLU A 68 10.78 -1.16 6.49
C GLU A 68 11.27 -0.70 5.11
N PHE A 69 10.66 -1.18 4.03
CA PHE A 69 10.95 -0.75 2.67
C PHE A 69 10.74 0.75 2.51
N LYS A 70 9.59 1.28 2.96
CA LYS A 70 9.27 2.71 2.89
C LYS A 70 10.25 3.56 3.69
N ARG A 71 10.70 3.07 4.85
CA ARG A 71 11.70 3.77 5.68
C ARG A 71 12.99 4.06 4.92
N TYR A 72 13.48 3.10 4.13
CA TYR A 72 14.68 3.33 3.32
C TYR A 72 14.37 4.03 2.01
N ALA A 73 13.22 3.76 1.37
CA ALA A 73 12.85 4.40 0.11
C ALA A 73 12.83 5.94 0.18
N VAL A 74 12.37 6.50 1.31
CA VAL A 74 12.35 7.96 1.55
C VAL A 74 13.77 8.57 1.61
N LEU A 75 14.79 7.76 1.88
CA LEU A 75 16.19 8.20 1.94
C LEU A 75 16.91 8.10 0.58
N THR A 76 16.24 7.59 -0.45
CA THR A 76 16.80 7.32 -1.78
C THR A 76 16.16 8.18 -2.85
N GLU A 77 16.89 8.45 -3.93
CA GLU A 77 16.40 9.23 -5.08
C GLU A 77 15.82 8.35 -6.20
N PHE A 78 15.52 7.08 -5.90
CA PHE A 78 14.97 6.17 -6.89
C PHE A 78 13.57 6.57 -7.34
N ASN A 79 13.27 6.25 -8.60
CA ASN A 79 11.94 6.46 -9.16
C ASN A 79 10.98 5.34 -8.73
N GLU A 80 9.68 5.57 -8.94
CA GLU A 80 8.64 4.61 -8.56
C GLU A 80 8.80 3.26 -9.27
N ALA A 81 9.23 3.25 -10.53
CA ALA A 81 9.47 2.02 -11.28
C ALA A 81 10.59 1.15 -10.67
N ALA A 82 11.65 1.78 -10.16
CA ALA A 82 12.73 1.12 -9.46
C ALA A 82 12.24 0.54 -8.13
N PHE A 83 11.43 1.28 -7.37
CA PHE A 83 10.80 0.76 -6.16
C PHE A 83 9.86 -0.41 -6.45
N PHE A 84 9.05 -0.30 -7.51
CA PHE A 84 8.16 -1.36 -7.96
C PHE A 84 8.92 -2.64 -8.30
N TRP A 85 9.97 -2.51 -9.10
CA TRP A 85 10.84 -3.62 -9.46
C TRP A 85 11.49 -4.24 -8.23
N ALA A 86 12.07 -3.44 -7.34
CA ALA A 86 12.72 -3.92 -6.13
C ALA A 86 11.73 -4.67 -5.23
N TYR A 87 10.56 -4.09 -4.97
CA TYR A 87 9.54 -4.67 -4.10
C TYR A 87 9.02 -5.99 -4.68
N ARG A 88 8.69 -6.03 -5.98
CA ARG A 88 8.20 -7.23 -6.67
C ARG A 88 9.18 -8.40 -6.61
N ASN A 89 10.48 -8.15 -6.79
CA ASN A 89 11.49 -9.22 -6.81
C ASN A 89 11.85 -9.75 -5.41
N ASN A 90 11.58 -8.98 -4.35
CA ASN A 90 12.04 -9.29 -3.00
C ASN A 90 10.94 -9.79 -2.03
N ILE A 91 9.71 -9.90 -2.50
CA ILE A 91 8.61 -10.57 -1.78
C ILE A 91 8.85 -12.09 -1.70
N ASN A 92 8.26 -12.74 -0.71
CA ASN A 92 8.33 -14.20 -0.55
C ASN A 92 7.79 -14.94 -1.80
N THR A 93 8.47 -16.00 -2.22
CA THR A 93 8.09 -16.83 -3.39
C THR A 93 6.65 -17.36 -3.29
N GLN A 94 6.19 -17.75 -2.10
CA GLN A 94 4.82 -18.22 -1.91
C GLN A 94 3.77 -17.15 -2.24
N LEU A 95 4.09 -15.87 -1.99
CA LEU A 95 3.24 -14.73 -2.37
C LEU A 95 3.38 -14.41 -3.86
N GLN A 96 4.60 -14.51 -4.43
CA GLN A 96 4.83 -14.34 -5.86
C GLN A 96 3.98 -15.33 -6.69
N ASP A 97 3.95 -16.61 -6.29
CA ASP A 97 3.16 -17.64 -6.96
C ASP A 97 1.65 -17.30 -6.99
N GLN A 98 1.13 -16.75 -5.88
CA GLN A 98 -0.27 -16.31 -5.79
C GLN A 98 -0.54 -15.06 -6.65
N LEU A 99 0.47 -14.22 -6.85
CA LEU A 99 0.37 -13.00 -7.66
C LEU A 99 0.42 -13.29 -9.16
N ILE A 100 1.19 -14.30 -9.60
CA ILE A 100 1.27 -14.73 -11.01
C ILE A 100 -0.10 -15.08 -11.58
N VAL A 101 -0.97 -15.68 -10.76
CA VAL A 101 -2.30 -16.15 -11.17
C VAL A 101 -3.33 -15.00 -11.21
N ARG A 102 -2.98 -13.79 -10.73
CA ARG A 102 -3.91 -12.66 -10.59
C ARG A 102 -3.54 -11.50 -11.51
N SER A 103 -4.53 -10.65 -11.81
CA SER A 103 -4.27 -9.35 -12.42
C SER A 103 -3.42 -8.51 -11.46
N THR A 104 -2.14 -8.33 -11.81
CA THR A 104 -1.20 -7.58 -10.98
C THR A 104 -1.32 -6.09 -11.34
N PRO A 105 -1.59 -5.21 -10.36
CA PRO A 105 -1.65 -3.78 -10.61
C PRO A 105 -0.29 -3.22 -11.03
N SER A 106 -0.29 -2.19 -11.88
CA SER A 106 0.94 -1.53 -12.37
C SER A 106 1.47 -0.46 -11.42
N ASN A 107 0.66 -0.02 -10.45
CA ASN A 107 1.01 0.96 -9.43
C ASN A 107 1.65 0.29 -8.21
N LEU A 108 2.71 0.88 -7.67
CA LEU A 108 3.40 0.40 -6.47
C LEU A 108 2.48 0.31 -5.26
N GLN A 109 1.68 1.33 -5.03
CA GLN A 109 0.80 1.41 -3.86
C GLN A 109 -0.24 0.28 -3.87
N ASP A 110 -0.94 0.12 -5.00
CA ASP A 110 -1.95 -0.93 -5.17
C ASP A 110 -1.32 -2.33 -5.09
N TYR A 111 -0.12 -2.49 -5.63
CA TYR A 111 0.63 -3.74 -5.53
C TYR A 111 1.00 -4.07 -4.08
N GLN A 112 1.49 -3.09 -3.32
CA GLN A 112 1.79 -3.26 -1.90
C GLN A 112 0.55 -3.65 -1.08
N ASP A 113 -0.59 -2.99 -1.34
CA ASP A 113 -1.83 -3.27 -0.64
C ASP A 113 -2.37 -4.68 -0.99
N LEU A 114 -2.27 -5.08 -2.25
CA LEU A 114 -2.60 -6.44 -2.69
C LEU A 114 -1.73 -7.49 -1.98
N VAL A 115 -0.42 -7.27 -1.91
CA VAL A 115 0.53 -8.17 -1.24
C VAL A 115 0.20 -8.32 0.24
N ILE A 116 -0.14 -7.23 0.92
CA ILE A 116 -0.55 -7.27 2.34
C ILE A 116 -1.84 -8.08 2.52
N SER A 117 -2.86 -7.83 1.68
CA SER A 117 -4.13 -8.56 1.76
C SER A 117 -3.95 -10.07 1.56
N LEU A 118 -3.03 -10.45 0.66
CA LEU A 118 -2.67 -11.83 0.38
C LEU A 118 -1.96 -12.50 1.55
N ASP A 119 -0.97 -11.84 2.15
CA ASP A 119 -0.25 -12.35 3.31
C ASP A 119 -1.20 -12.58 4.49
N LEU A 120 -2.13 -11.64 4.74
CA LEU A 120 -3.15 -11.79 5.77
C LEU A 120 -4.04 -13.01 5.51
N LEU A 121 -4.60 -13.14 4.30
CA LEU A 121 -5.45 -14.27 3.93
C LEU A 121 -4.73 -15.62 4.05
N MET A 122 -3.45 -15.68 3.69
CA MET A 122 -2.65 -16.90 3.79
C MET A 122 -2.38 -17.29 5.25
N ARG A 123 -2.14 -16.31 6.12
CA ARG A 123 -1.99 -16.53 7.57
C ARG A 123 -3.30 -17.01 8.19
N GLU A 124 -4.42 -16.37 7.88
CA GLU A 124 -5.74 -16.79 8.34
C GLU A 124 -6.05 -18.23 7.93
N ARG A 125 -5.75 -18.62 6.68
CA ARG A 125 -5.91 -20.00 6.21
C ARG A 125 -5.03 -21.00 6.98
N LYS A 126 -3.78 -20.64 7.30
CA LYS A 126 -2.88 -21.48 8.10
C LYS A 126 -3.43 -21.64 9.52
N CYS A 127 -3.78 -20.54 10.19
CA CYS A 127 -4.38 -20.57 11.53
C CYS A 127 -5.68 -21.39 11.57
N ASN A 128 -6.52 -21.30 10.54
CA ASN A 128 -7.75 -22.09 10.44
C ASN A 128 -7.48 -23.58 10.22
N LYS A 129 -6.39 -23.96 9.54
CA LYS A 129 -5.99 -25.37 9.38
C LYS A 129 -5.51 -25.96 10.70
N ASP A 130 -4.73 -25.20 11.47
CA ASP A 130 -4.28 -25.59 12.80
C ASP A 130 -5.45 -25.63 13.80
N SER A 131 -6.40 -24.70 13.64
CA SER A 131 -7.62 -24.63 14.43
C SER A 131 -8.63 -25.70 14.03
N ARG A 132 -8.65 -26.25 12.81
CA ARG A 132 -9.53 -27.40 12.48
C ARG A 132 -9.19 -28.67 13.26
N ASN A 133 -8.00 -28.73 13.87
CA ASN A 133 -7.65 -29.75 14.88
C ASN A 133 -8.22 -29.43 16.29
N LYS A 134 -8.93 -28.31 16.48
CA LYS A 134 -9.65 -27.92 17.70
C LYS A 134 -11.05 -27.42 17.33
N LYS A 135 -12.09 -28.15 17.74
CA LYS A 135 -13.51 -27.88 17.40
C LYS A 135 -13.87 -26.37 17.39
N PRO A 136 -14.58 -25.87 16.37
CA PRO A 136 -14.65 -24.43 16.08
C PRO A 136 -15.66 -23.68 16.94
N TYR A 137 -15.37 -22.40 17.21
CA TYR A 137 -16.36 -21.41 17.68
C TYR A 137 -16.29 -20.13 16.81
N ASN A 138 -17.39 -19.88 16.09
CA ASN A 138 -18.01 -18.64 15.54
C ASN A 138 -17.27 -17.61 14.63
N ASN A 139 -17.46 -17.83 13.33
CA ASN A 139 -18.00 -17.01 12.21
C ASN A 139 -18.36 -15.49 12.32
N THR A 140 -17.42 -14.58 12.58
CA THR A 140 -17.70 -13.11 12.50
C THR A 140 -17.08 -12.40 11.28
N LEU A 141 -16.06 -12.96 10.63
CA LEU A 141 -15.30 -12.23 9.59
C LEU A 141 -15.84 -12.31 8.15
N ILE A 142 -16.75 -13.26 7.85
CA ILE A 142 -17.32 -13.39 6.49
C ILE A 142 -18.27 -12.23 6.16
N HIS A 143 -18.87 -11.58 7.16
CA HIS A 143 -19.82 -10.46 6.95
C HIS A 143 -19.16 -9.15 6.49
N PHE A 144 -17.86 -8.95 6.76
CA PHE A 144 -17.17 -7.69 6.44
C PHE A 144 -16.62 -7.64 5.01
N LEU A 145 -16.33 -8.78 4.39
CA LEU A 145 -15.83 -8.84 3.01
C LEU A 145 -16.95 -8.82 1.95
N GLN A 146 -18.21 -8.97 2.39
CA GLN A 146 -19.38 -9.05 1.51
C GLN A 146 -20.04 -7.69 1.22
N GLN A 147 -19.64 -6.63 1.94
CA GLN A 147 -20.30 -5.31 1.86
C GLN A 147 -19.60 -4.31 0.94
N ARG A 148 -18.71 -4.76 0.04
CA ARG A 148 -18.24 -3.90 -1.04
C ARG A 148 -19.34 -3.84 -2.12
N PRO A 149 -19.96 -2.67 -2.40
CA PRO A 149 -20.95 -2.59 -3.47
C PRO A 149 -20.23 -2.78 -4.81
N SER A 150 -20.63 -3.81 -5.55
CA SER A 150 -20.26 -4.01 -6.95
C SER A 150 -21.00 -2.97 -7.80
N ALA A 151 -20.28 -1.98 -8.32
CA ALA A 151 -20.84 -0.94 -9.19
C ALA A 151 -21.15 -1.41 -10.63
N TYR A 152 -21.27 -2.73 -10.87
CA TYR A 152 -21.40 -3.28 -12.23
C TYR A 152 -22.65 -4.16 -12.46
N GLN A 153 -23.71 -4.02 -11.67
CA GLN A 153 -24.94 -4.81 -11.83
C GLN A 153 -26.25 -4.01 -11.82
N GLN A 154 -26.22 -2.79 -12.36
CA GLN A 154 -27.45 -2.07 -12.74
C GLN A 154 -27.54 -1.90 -14.26
N VAL A 155 -27.73 -3.02 -14.94
CA VAL A 155 -28.49 -3.04 -16.20
C VAL A 155 -29.61 -4.06 -16.00
N LYS A 156 -30.63 -3.67 -15.24
CA LYS A 156 -31.95 -4.33 -15.21
C LYS A 156 -32.54 -4.16 -16.62
N GLN A 157 -32.88 -5.21 -17.38
CA GLN A 157 -34.05 -6.07 -17.13
C GLN A 157 -35.20 -5.28 -16.50
N HIS A 158 -35.73 -4.33 -17.28
CA HIS A 158 -37.05 -3.74 -17.09
C HIS A 158 -37.83 -3.92 -18.38
N GLN A 159 -38.46 -5.07 -18.52
CA GLN A 159 -39.67 -5.26 -19.32
C GLN A 159 -40.28 -6.58 -18.87
N ASP A 160 -41.32 -6.46 -18.03
CA ASP A 160 -42.53 -7.29 -18.06
C ASP A 160 -43.34 -7.03 -16.80
N SER A 161 -44.33 -6.15 -16.93
CA SER A 161 -45.67 -6.25 -16.35
C SER A 161 -46.36 -4.90 -16.48
N ASP A 162 -47.18 -4.75 -17.52
CA ASP A 162 -48.49 -4.12 -17.37
C ASP A 162 -49.43 -4.86 -18.32
N ASN A 163 -50.53 -5.34 -17.73
CA ASN A 163 -51.62 -6.02 -18.40
C ASN A 163 -52.35 -5.03 -19.30
N ASP A 164 -52.61 -5.40 -20.55
CA ASP A 164 -53.83 -4.99 -21.26
C ASP A 164 -54.29 -6.18 -22.09
N ASP A 165 -55.31 -6.85 -21.55
CA ASP A 165 -56.13 -7.87 -22.17
C ASP A 165 -57.03 -7.18 -23.20
N ASP A 166 -56.55 -7.09 -24.44
CA ASP A 166 -57.32 -6.66 -25.60
C ASP A 166 -57.22 -7.75 -26.67
N SER A 167 -58.04 -8.80 -26.52
CA SER A 167 -58.35 -9.71 -27.62
C SER A 167 -59.78 -9.49 -28.13
N PRO A 168 -59.98 -9.34 -29.45
CA PRO A 168 -61.25 -8.98 -30.05
C PRO A 168 -62.23 -10.16 -29.98
N MET A 169 -63.47 -9.86 -29.60
CA MET A 169 -64.57 -10.81 -29.38
C MET A 169 -64.89 -11.59 -30.68
N GLU A 170 -64.64 -12.91 -30.68
CA GLU A 170 -65.03 -13.79 -31.78
C GLU A 170 -66.55 -13.88 -31.88
N THR A 171 -67.09 -13.44 -33.01
CA THR A 171 -68.48 -13.63 -33.40
C THR A 171 -68.63 -14.99 -34.09
N ASP A 172 -69.49 -15.87 -33.56
CA ASP A 172 -70.28 -16.74 -34.43
C ASP A 172 -71.67 -17.13 -33.85
N ASN A 173 -72.64 -16.77 -34.67
CA ASN A 173 -74.06 -17.07 -34.86
C ASN A 173 -74.89 -18.06 -34.01
N SER A 174 -76.20 -17.75 -34.13
CA SER A 174 -77.40 -18.61 -34.12
C SER A 174 -78.24 -18.57 -32.83
N LEU A 175 -79.57 -18.43 -32.80
CA LEU A 175 -80.65 -18.34 -33.79
C LEU A 175 -81.95 -18.01 -32.99
N ILE A 176 -82.94 -17.34 -33.62
CA ILE A 176 -84.41 -17.52 -33.42
C ILE A 176 -84.98 -16.98 -32.07
N LEU A 177 -86.03 -16.16 -31.98
CA LEU A 177 -87.32 -16.06 -32.71
C LEU A 177 -87.85 -14.62 -32.61
#